data_AF-A0A497MSS5-F1
#
_entry.id   AF-A0A497MSS5-F1
#
_cell.length_a   1.000
_cell.length_b   1.000
_cell.length_c   1.000
_cell.angle_alpha   90.00
_cell.angle_beta   90.00
_cell.angle_gamma   90.00
#
_symmetry.space_group_name_H-M   'P 1'
#
loop_
_entity.id
_entity.type
_entity.pdbx_description
1 polymer ?
#
loop_
_entity_poly.entity_id
_entity_poly.type
_entity_poly.pdbx_seq_one_letter_code
_entity_poly.pdbx_strand_id
1 'polypeptide(L)'
;MKKTLENLVKAFIGESQARNRYTFYAKVAKKEGYEQIAEVFLITAENEQEHASTLFKLINELRREGGAEPLAEVTVEAAAPLTLGSTVENLKAAIAGENYEHTKMYPEFA
;
A
#
# COMPACT_ATOMS: atom_id res chain seq x y z
N MET A 1 20.21 7.31 -4.62
CA MET A 1 19.30 7.44 -5.79
C MET A 1 18.68 6.12 -6.21
N LYS A 2 19.43 5.13 -6.75
CA LYS A 2 18.85 3.83 -7.19
C LYS A 2 18.09 3.09 -6.07
N LYS A 3 18.69 2.97 -4.88
CA LYS A 3 18.06 2.31 -3.73
C LYS A 3 16.80 3.02 -3.24
N THR A 4 16.83 4.36 -3.17
CA THR A 4 15.67 5.19 -2.83
C THR A 4 14.53 5.00 -3.84
N LEU A 5 14.85 4.98 -5.13
CA LEU A 5 13.87 4.73 -6.19
C LEU A 5 13.23 3.34 -6.06
N GLU A 6 14.05 2.30 -5.83
CA GLU A 6 13.55 0.93 -5.57
C GLU A 6 12.63 0.89 -4.33
N ASN A 7 13.01 1.56 -3.24
CA ASN A 7 12.21 1.63 -2.02
C ASN A 7 10.86 2.34 -2.25
N LEU A 8 10.86 3.48 -2.96
CA LEU A 8 9.63 4.19 -3.32
C LEU A 8 8.71 3.34 -4.21
N VAL A 9 9.27 2.60 -5.17
CA VAL A 9 8.50 1.69 -6.04
C VAL A 9 7.92 0.53 -5.22
N LYS A 10 8.69 -0.04 -4.29
CA LYS A 10 8.18 -1.07 -3.37
C LYS A 10 7.02 -0.56 -2.51
N ALA A 11 7.15 0.63 -1.93
CA ALA A 11 6.08 1.27 -1.16
C ALA A 11 4.84 1.46 -2.04
N PHE A 12 5.00 2.06 -3.23
CA PHE A 12 3.88 2.32 -4.14
C PHE A 12 3.13 1.03 -4.52
N ILE A 13 3.85 -0.07 -4.78
CA ILE A 13 3.28 -1.38 -5.05
C ILE A 13 2.54 -1.92 -3.82
N GLY A 14 3.12 -1.80 -2.62
CA GLY A 14 2.50 -2.21 -1.35
C GLY A 14 1.17 -1.48 -1.10
N GLU A 15 1.20 -0.15 -1.15
CA GLU A 15 0.04 0.73 -0.96
C GLU A 15 -1.08 0.47 -1.99
N SER A 16 -0.69 0.25 -3.25
CA SER A 16 -1.64 -0.11 -4.32
C SER A 16 -2.33 -1.44 -4.05
N GLN A 17 -1.63 -2.41 -3.46
CA GLN A 17 -2.23 -3.68 -3.06
C GLN A 17 -3.09 -3.52 -1.80
N ALA A 18 -2.63 -2.73 -0.81
CA ALA A 18 -3.35 -2.47 0.44
C ALA A 18 -4.72 -1.85 0.17
N ARG A 19 -4.77 -0.77 -0.62
CA ARG A 19 -6.01 -0.16 -1.12
C ARG A 19 -6.99 -1.22 -1.63
N ASN A 20 -6.56 -2.06 -2.57
CA ASN A 20 -7.43 -3.06 -3.16
C ASN A 20 -7.93 -4.08 -2.12
N ARG A 21 -7.03 -4.62 -1.29
CA ARG A 21 -7.42 -5.55 -0.21
C ARG A 21 -8.45 -4.93 0.73
N TYR A 22 -8.25 -3.69 1.14
CA TYR A 22 -9.18 -2.99 2.05
C TYR A 22 -10.54 -2.76 1.40
N THR A 23 -10.62 -2.45 0.11
CA THR A 23 -11.93 -2.41 -0.59
C THR A 23 -12.62 -3.78 -0.65
N PHE A 24 -11.87 -4.88 -0.70
CA PHE A 24 -12.43 -6.23 -0.67
C PHE A 24 -12.91 -6.58 0.75
N TYR A 25 -12.12 -6.22 1.77
CA TYR A 25 -12.47 -6.41 3.18
C TYR A 25 -13.73 -5.62 3.55
N ALA A 26 -13.89 -4.40 3.03
CA ALA A 26 -15.11 -3.62 3.20
C ALA A 26 -16.35 -4.35 2.69
N LYS A 27 -16.27 -4.99 1.51
CA LYS A 27 -17.39 -5.78 0.95
C LYS A 27 -17.74 -6.98 1.83
N VAL A 28 -16.73 -7.64 2.40
CA VAL A 28 -16.96 -8.74 3.37
C VAL A 28 -17.61 -8.22 4.65
N ALA A 29 -17.07 -7.16 5.24
CA ALA A 29 -17.61 -6.55 6.46
C ALA A 29 -19.07 -6.13 6.29
N LYS A 30 -19.40 -5.53 5.14
CA LYS A 30 -20.77 -5.18 4.80
C LYS A 30 -21.68 -6.41 4.69
N LYS A 31 -21.22 -7.47 4.02
CA LYS A 31 -21.98 -8.73 3.89
C LYS A 31 -22.25 -9.41 5.24
N GLU A 32 -21.32 -9.27 6.19
CA GLU A 32 -21.46 -9.80 7.55
C GLU A 32 -22.28 -8.89 8.48
N GLY A 33 -22.75 -7.72 8.00
CA GLY A 33 -23.58 -6.78 8.75
C GLY A 33 -22.81 -5.73 9.55
N TYR A 34 -21.49 -5.62 9.35
CA TYR A 34 -20.63 -4.65 10.02
C TYR A 34 -20.46 -3.37 9.18
N GLU A 35 -21.52 -2.57 9.04
CA GLU A 35 -21.51 -1.36 8.18
C GLU A 35 -20.42 -0.35 8.59
N GLN A 36 -20.25 -0.08 9.89
CA GLN A 36 -19.21 0.85 10.37
C GLN A 36 -17.79 0.34 10.06
N ILE A 37 -17.56 -0.97 10.18
CA ILE A 37 -16.25 -1.56 9.88
C ILE A 37 -15.99 -1.51 8.36
N ALA A 38 -17.03 -1.72 7.54
CA ALA A 38 -16.92 -1.56 6.10
C ALA A 38 -16.53 -0.13 5.71
N GLU A 39 -17.14 0.88 6.34
CA GLU A 39 -16.80 2.29 6.13
C GLU A 39 -15.35 2.59 6.53
N VAL A 40 -14.89 2.09 7.68
CA VAL A 40 -13.49 2.24 8.10
C VAL A 40 -12.54 1.64 7.08
N PHE A 41 -12.79 0.42 6.57
CA PHE A 41 -11.95 -0.16 5.51
C PHE A 41 -11.94 0.68 4.23
N LEU A 42 -13.06 1.31 3.86
CA LEU A 42 -13.09 2.19 2.69
C LEU A 42 -12.30 3.48 2.92
N ILE A 43 -12.43 4.11 4.08
CA ILE A 43 -11.65 5.30 4.44
C ILE A 43 -10.15 4.97 4.43
N THR A 44 -9.75 3.84 5.02
CA THR A 44 -8.36 3.39 4.99
C THR A 44 -7.90 3.12 3.55
N ALA A 45 -8.72 2.50 2.70
CA ALA A 45 -8.38 2.31 1.29
C ALA A 45 -8.14 3.63 0.53
N GLU A 46 -8.91 4.68 0.84
CA GLU A 46 -8.70 6.03 0.28
C GLU A 46 -7.40 6.66 0.83
N ASN A 47 -7.05 6.42 2.09
CA ASN A 47 -5.77 6.88 2.62
C ASN A 47 -4.57 6.20 1.91
N GLU A 48 -4.64 4.89 1.68
CA GLU A 48 -3.57 4.19 0.93
C GLU A 48 -3.47 4.66 -0.52
N GLN A 49 -4.59 5.11 -1.10
CA GLN A 49 -4.55 5.78 -2.41
C GLN A 49 -3.76 7.10 -2.35
N GLU A 50 -3.95 7.91 -1.31
CA GLU A 50 -3.21 9.17 -1.14
C GLU A 50 -1.72 8.93 -0.83
N HIS A 51 -1.40 7.89 -0.06
CA HIS A 51 -0.02 7.43 0.13
C HIS A 51 0.62 7.03 -1.21
N ALA A 52 -0.04 6.14 -1.98
CA ALA A 52 0.43 5.72 -3.30
C ALA A 52 0.61 6.91 -4.27
N SER A 53 -0.34 7.86 -4.27
CA SER A 53 -0.29 9.08 -5.07
C SER A 53 0.94 9.93 -4.73
N THR A 54 1.22 10.11 -3.44
CA THR A 54 2.39 10.87 -2.96
C THR A 54 3.70 10.17 -3.33
N LEU A 55 3.80 8.86 -3.10
CA LEU A 55 4.97 8.07 -3.49
C LEU A 55 5.23 8.15 -4.99
N PHE A 56 4.18 8.09 -5.81
CA PHE A 56 4.31 8.18 -7.26
C PHE A 56 4.79 9.57 -7.73
N LYS A 57 4.36 10.65 -7.06
CA LYS A 57 4.90 12.00 -7.30
C LYS A 57 6.40 12.05 -7.00
N LEU A 58 6.82 11.52 -5.85
CA LEU A 58 8.24 11.47 -5.44
C LEU A 58 9.10 10.65 -6.41
N ILE A 59 8.59 9.51 -6.91
CA ILE A 59 9.26 8.72 -7.96
C ILE A 59 9.53 9.59 -9.19
N ASN A 60 8.54 10.35 -9.64
CA ASN A 60 8.68 11.20 -10.82
C ASN A 60 9.59 12.41 -10.59
N GLU A 61 9.58 13.00 -9.39
CA GLU A 61 10.52 14.06 -8.99
C GLU A 61 11.96 13.56 -9.03
N LEU A 62 12.23 12.43 -8.35
CA LEU A 62 13.57 11.83 -8.30
C LEU A 62 14.09 11.45 -9.70
N ARG A 63 13.21 10.98 -10.59
CA ARG A 63 13.55 10.69 -11.99
C ARG A 63 13.96 11.94 -12.76
N ARG A 64 13.27 13.07 -12.56
CA ARG A 64 13.60 14.35 -13.22
C ARG A 64 14.94 14.91 -12.75
N GLU A 65 15.20 14.85 -11.45
CA GLU A 65 16.44 15.38 -10.85
C GLU A 65 17.67 14.54 -11.22
N GLY A 66 17.50 13.22 -11.34
CA GLY A 66 18.59 12.30 -11.63
C GLY A 66 19.13 12.34 -13.06
N GLY A 67 18.63 13.23 -13.92
CA GLY A 67 19.01 13.31 -15.34
C GLY A 67 18.77 11.99 -16.10
N ALA A 68 17.89 11.13 -15.57
CA ALA A 68 17.75 9.78 -16.04
C ALA A 68 17.10 9.77 -17.43
N GLU A 69 17.76 9.12 -18.38
CA GLU A 69 17.13 8.53 -19.57
C GLU A 69 15.77 7.92 -19.20
N PRO A 70 14.77 7.90 -20.10
CA PRO A 70 13.44 7.42 -19.79
C PRO A 70 13.46 5.95 -19.31
N LEU A 71 13.61 5.75 -18.01
CA LEU A 71 13.41 4.47 -17.35
C LEU A 71 11.91 4.18 -17.45
N ALA A 72 11.53 3.29 -18.37
CA ALA A 72 10.14 2.88 -18.53
C ALA A 72 9.63 2.14 -17.27
N GLU A 73 10.51 1.38 -16.61
CA GLU A 73 10.17 0.54 -15.47
C GLU A 73 11.34 0.34 -14.50
N VAL A 74 11.02 -0.01 -13.26
CA VAL A 74 11.96 -0.46 -12.23
C VAL A 74 11.44 -1.77 -11.68
N THR A 75 12.25 -2.83 -11.76
CA THR A 75 11.89 -4.14 -11.22
C THR A 75 12.25 -4.22 -9.75
N VAL A 76 11.28 -4.58 -8.92
CA VAL A 76 11.48 -4.85 -7.50
C VAL A 76 10.77 -6.14 -7.10
N GLU A 77 11.32 -6.85 -6.12
CA GLU A 77 10.62 -7.94 -5.47
C GLU A 77 9.58 -7.38 -4.50
N ALA A 78 8.35 -7.90 -4.58
CA ALA A 78 7.22 -7.53 -3.74
C ALA A 78 6.46 -8.78 -3.29
N ALA A 79 6.13 -8.84 -2.00
CA ALA A 79 5.25 -9.86 -1.44
C ALA A 79 3.80 -9.34 -1.44
N ALA A 80 2.85 -10.23 -1.73
CA ALA A 80 1.44 -9.90 -1.73
C ALA A 80 0.69 -10.77 -0.68
N PRO A 81 0.14 -10.16 0.39
CA PRO A 81 -0.76 -10.84 1.30
C PRO A 81 -1.98 -11.39 0.55
N LEU A 82 -2.31 -12.67 0.77
CA LEU A 82 -3.43 -13.36 0.11
C LEU A 82 -4.67 -13.52 0.99
N THR A 83 -4.64 -13.00 2.22
CA THR A 83 -5.75 -13.13 3.17
C THR A 83 -7.01 -12.48 2.62
N LEU A 84 -8.09 -13.25 2.60
CA LEU A 84 -9.46 -12.78 2.39
C LEU A 84 -10.40 -13.77 3.11
N GLY A 85 -10.70 -13.46 4.37
CA GLY A 85 -11.51 -14.30 5.25
C GLY A 85 -12.69 -13.53 5.84
N SER A 86 -13.09 -13.90 7.05
CA SER A 86 -14.08 -13.16 7.85
C SER A 86 -13.61 -11.74 8.20
N THR A 87 -14.53 -10.86 8.62
CA THR A 87 -14.16 -9.49 9.03
C THR A 87 -13.06 -9.46 10.09
N VAL A 88 -13.10 -10.38 11.06
CA VAL A 88 -12.09 -10.48 12.12
C VAL A 88 -10.71 -10.87 11.56
N GLU A 89 -10.65 -11.81 10.63
CA GLU A 89 -9.40 -12.23 9.99
C GLU A 89 -8.82 -11.11 9.12
N ASN A 90 -9.70 -10.41 8.39
CA ASN A 90 -9.32 -9.28 7.55
C ASN A 90 -8.78 -8.11 8.38
N LEU A 91 -9.40 -7.79 9.53
CA LEU A 91 -8.90 -6.78 10.46
C LEU A 91 -7.52 -7.15 11.00
N LYS A 92 -7.31 -8.40 11.41
CA LYS A 92 -6.00 -8.88 11.87
C LYS A 92 -4.94 -8.77 10.77
N ALA A 93 -5.30 -9.10 9.54
CA ALA A 93 -4.40 -8.98 8.39
C ALA A 93 -4.04 -7.52 8.09
N ALA A 94 -5.03 -6.61 8.11
CA ALA A 94 -4.80 -5.18 7.93
C ALA A 94 -3.88 -4.61 9.02
N ILE A 95 -4.18 -4.89 10.30
CA ILE A 95 -3.35 -4.44 11.43
C ILE A 95 -1.91 -4.94 11.32
N ALA A 96 -1.71 -6.21 10.93
CA ALA A 96 -0.38 -6.77 10.76
C ALA A 96 0.39 -6.09 9.60
N GLY A 97 -0.31 -5.79 8.50
CA GLY A 97 0.23 -5.03 7.36
C GLY A 97 0.69 -3.65 7.80
N GLU A 98 -0.23 -2.85 8.34
CA GLU A 98 0.05 -1.49 8.83
C GLU A 98 1.18 -1.46 9.87
N ASN A 99 1.21 -2.43 10.79
CA ASN A 99 2.27 -2.50 11.79
C ASN A 99 3.63 -2.78 11.17
N TYR A 100 3.71 -3.68 10.18
CA TYR A 100 4.94 -3.93 9.45
C TYR A 100 5.39 -2.69 8.69
N GLU A 101 4.46 -1.98 8.04
CA GLU A 101 4.77 -0.77 7.28
C GLU A 101 5.33 0.32 8.18
N HIS A 102 4.66 0.60 9.30
CA HIS A 102 5.06 1.62 10.26
C HIS A 102 6.36 1.29 11.01
N THR A 103 6.57 0.03 11.41
CA THR A 103 7.69 -0.34 12.31
C THR A 103 8.92 -0.90 11.60
N LYS A 104 8.79 -1.32 10.34
CA LYS A 104 9.85 -1.94 9.55
C LYS A 104 10.03 -1.26 8.21
N MET A 105 9.04 -1.35 7.32
CA MET A 105 9.21 -0.95 5.92
C MET A 105 9.59 0.52 5.75
N TYR A 106 8.77 1.45 6.28
CA TYR A 106 9.03 2.87 6.15
C TYR A 106 10.28 3.34 6.90
N PRO A 107 10.55 2.89 8.14
CA PRO A 107 11.82 3.19 8.82
C PRO A 107 13.07 2.72 8.06
N GLU A 108 13.01 1.57 7.38
CA GLU A 108 14.12 1.06 6.55
C GLU A 108 14.30 1.85 5.23
N PHE A 109 13.33 2.67 4.85
CA PHE A 109 13.39 3.50 3.64
C PHE A 109 13.97 4.89 3.89
N ALA A 110 14.14 5.29 5.17
CA ALA A 110 14.70 6.56 5.61
C ALA A 110 16.24 6.60 5.57
#